data_AF-A0A1R1BAB0-F1
#
_entry.id   AF-A0A1R1BAB0-F1
#
_cell.length_a   1.000
_cell.length_b   1.000
_cell.length_c   1.000
_cell.angle_alpha   90.00
_cell.angle_beta   90.00
_cell.angle_gamma   90.00
#
_symmetry.space_group_name_H-M   'P 1'
#
loop_
_entity.id
_entity.type
_entity.pdbx_description
1 polymer ?
#
loop_
_entity_poly.entity_id
_entity_poly.type
_entity_poly.pdbx_seq_one_letter_code
_entity_poly.pdbx_strand_id
1 'polypeptide(L)' 'MNILEYANKELKVELTFLQQDLLLTLQGNSDFVKFIQKKSYDMVVVLNVYYKWKEHSLVCA' A
#
# COMPACT_ATOMS: atom_id res chain seq x y z
N MET A 1 10.68 5.73 4.51
CA MET A 1 9.95 6.34 3.36
C MET A 1 8.45 6.07 3.52
N ASN A 2 7.59 7.05 3.22
CA ASN A 2 6.13 6.86 3.28
C ASN A 2 5.65 5.90 2.16
N ILE A 3 4.59 5.13 2.41
CA ILE A 3 4.01 4.20 1.43
C ILE A 3 3.56 4.88 0.13
N LEU A 4 3.07 6.12 0.21
CA LEU A 4 2.66 6.91 -0.96
C LEU A 4 3.88 7.39 -1.76
N GLU A 5 4.94 7.81 -1.07
CA GLU A 5 6.20 8.17 -1.73
C GLU A 5 6.80 6.98 -2.44
N TYR A 6 6.79 5.79 -1.82
CA TYR A 6 7.22 4.55 -2.43
C TYR A 6 6.39 4.20 -3.67
N ALA A 7 5.06 4.28 -3.57
CA ALA A 7 4.17 3.99 -4.70
C ALA A 7 4.44 4.90 -5.91
N ASN A 8 4.69 6.18 -5.66
CA ASN A 8 4.97 7.16 -6.72
C ASN A 8 6.40 7.02 -7.27
N LYS A 9 7.42 7.02 -6.39
CA LYS A 9 8.83 7.07 -6.79
C LYS A 9 9.36 5.73 -7.29
N GLU A 10 9.04 4.64 -6.58
CA GLU A 10 9.58 3.30 -6.87
C GLU A 10 8.67 2.53 -7.82
N LEU A 11 7.37 2.47 -7.51
CA LEU A 11 6.44 1.68 -8.30
C LEU A 11 5.88 2.44 -9.52
N LYS A 12 6.01 3.78 -9.56
CA LYS A 12 5.44 4.65 -10.60
C LYS A 12 3.94 4.38 -10.82
N VAL A 13 3.22 4.08 -9.74
CA VAL A 13 1.77 3.82 -9.78
C VAL A 13 1.03 5.10 -9.44
N GLU A 14 0.12 5.51 -10.32
CA GLU A 14 -0.82 6.56 -10.02
C GLU A 14 -1.98 5.99 -9.18
N LEU A 15 -2.08 6.47 -7.95
CA LEU A 15 -3.06 5.99 -6.98
C LEU A 15 -4.28 6.91 -6.95
N THR A 16 -5.47 6.32 -6.98
CA THR A 16 -6.71 7.10 -6.75
C THR A 16 -6.78 7.57 -5.29
N PHE A 17 -7.60 8.59 -5.03
CA PHE A 17 -7.79 9.10 -3.66
C PHE A 17 -8.14 7.99 -2.66
N LEU A 18 -9.05 7.07 -3.04
CA LEU A 18 -9.43 5.93 -2.20
C LEU A 18 -8.25 5.00 -1.94
N GLN A 19 -7.43 4.71 -2.95
CA GLN A 19 -6.26 3.85 -2.78
C GLN A 19 -5.21 4.50 -1.87
N GLN A 20 -5.00 5.81 -1.97
CA GLN A 20 -4.09 6.55 -1.10
C GLN A 20 -4.54 6.49 0.36
N ASP A 21 -5.82 6.73 0.62
CA ASP A 21 -6.37 6.75 1.98
C ASP A 21 -6.29 5.35 2.64
N LEU A 22 -6.56 4.30 1.86
CA LEU A 22 -6.40 2.91 2.31
C LEU A 22 -4.94 2.55 2.60
N LEU A 23 -4.00 3.00 1.76
CA LEU A 23 -2.58 2.76 1.97
C LEU A 23 -2.06 3.46 3.23
N LEU A 24 -2.48 4.70 3.48
CA LEU A 24 -2.14 5.42 4.72
C LEU A 24 -2.71 4.70 5.95
N THR A 25 -3.96 4.22 5.85
CA THR A 25 -4.58 3.41 6.91
C THR A 25 -3.76 2.15 7.19
N LEU A 26 -3.32 1.45 6.14
CA LEU A 26 -2.47 0.25 6.27
C LEU A 26 -1.06 0.54 6.80
N GLN A 27 -0.50 1.71 6.49
CA GLN A 27 0.78 2.15 7.04
C GLN A 27 0.69 2.41 8.55
N GLY A 28 -0.41 3.01 9.01
CA GLY A 28 -0.65 3.28 10.45
C GLY A 28 -1.14 2.07 11.25
N ASN A 29 -1.88 1.16 10.61
CA ASN A 29 -2.43 -0.04 11.23
C ASN A 29 -2.31 -1.24 10.28
N SER A 30 -1.20 -1.97 10.40
CA SER A 30 -0.92 -3.13 9.57
C SER A 30 -1.92 -4.29 9.77
N ASP A 31 -2.59 -4.38 10.91
CA ASP A 31 -3.60 -5.42 11.13
C ASP A 31 -4.86 -5.22 10.30
N PHE A 32 -5.10 -3.99 9.81
CA PHE A 32 -6.22 -3.68 8.94
C PHE A 32 -6.19 -4.50 7.64
N VAL A 33 -5.00 -4.94 7.20
CA VAL A 33 -4.82 -5.78 6.01
C VAL A 33 -5.62 -7.08 6.07
N LYS A 34 -5.86 -7.63 7.27
CA LYS A 34 -6.62 -8.88 7.49
C LYS A 34 -8.10 -8.73 7.11
N PHE A 35 -8.61 -7.51 7.07
CA PHE A 35 -10.01 -7.21 6.76
C PHE A 35 -10.23 -6.86 5.28
N ILE A 36 -9.16 -6.62 4.51
CA ILE A 36 -9.27 -6.26 3.10
C ILE A 36 -9.55 -7.51 2.26
N GLN A 37 -10.74 -7.55 1.66
CA GLN A 37 -11.12 -8.61 0.72
C GLN A 37 -10.64 -8.26 -0.69
N LYS A 38 -9.96 -9.20 -1.37
CA LYS A 38 -9.50 -9.08 -2.77
C LYS A 38 -10.66 -9.19 -3.78
N LYS A 39 -11.70 -8.38 -3.62
CA LYS A 39 -12.91 -8.43 -4.44
C LYS A 39 -12.95 -7.37 -5.55
N SER A 40 -12.20 -6.28 -5.39
CA SER A 40 -12.11 -5.22 -6.39
C SER A 40 -10.67 -5.03 -6.88
N TYR A 41 -10.54 -4.54 -8.12
CA TYR A 41 -9.26 -4.18 -8.70
C TYR A 41 -8.51 -3.16 -7.82
N ASP A 42 -9.20 -2.17 -7.27
CA ASP A 42 -8.61 -1.18 -6.36
C ASP A 42 -7.95 -1.82 -5.13
N MET A 43 -8.61 -2.80 -4.51
CA MET A 43 -8.04 -3.48 -3.34
C MET A 43 -6.84 -4.34 -3.70
N VAL A 44 -6.81 -4.91 -4.92
CA VAL A 44 -5.64 -5.65 -5.41
C VAL A 44 -4.45 -4.70 -5.59
N VAL A 45 -4.67 -3.51 -6.16
CA VAL A 45 -3.62 -2.48 -6.31
C VAL A 45 -3.09 -2.05 -4.95
N VAL A 46 -3.99 -1.72 -4.01
CA VAL A 46 -3.62 -1.32 -2.63
C VAL A 46 -2.79 -2.40 -1.95
N LEU A 47 -3.24 -3.66 -1.98
CA LEU A 47 -2.52 -4.76 -1.34
C LEU A 47 -1.15 -5.00 -1.98
N ASN A 48 -1.06 -4.92 -3.31
CA ASN A 48 0.20 -5.10 -4.03
C ASN A 48 1.23 -4.03 -3.65
N VAL A 49 0.81 -2.76 -3.63
CA VAL A 49 1.66 -1.64 -3.19
C VAL A 49 2.07 -1.82 -1.73
N TYR A 50 1.13 -2.19 -0.86
CA TYR A 50 1.39 -2.41 0.57
C TYR A 50 2.43 -3.50 0.83
N TYR A 51 2.30 -4.67 0.20
CA TYR A 51 3.24 -5.76 0.41
C TYR A 51 4.63 -5.43 -0.12
N LYS A 52 4.73 -4.83 -1.31
CA LYS A 52 6.01 -4.38 -1.87
C LYS A 52 6.70 -3.32 -1.00
N TRP A 53 5.93 -2.37 -0.47
CA TRP A 53 6.46 -1.37 0.46
C TRP A 53 6.93 -2.01 1.78
N LYS A 54 6.18 -2.99 2.31
CA LYS A 54 6.56 -3.70 3.53
C LYS A 54 7.86 -4.48 3.34
N GLU A 55 8.00 -5.19 2.22
CA GLU A 55 9.24 -5.89 1.86
C GLU A 55 10.42 -4.92 1.75
N HIS A 56 10.24 -3.81 1.04
CA HIS A 56 11.28 -2.78 0.92
C HIS A 56 11.67 -2.18 2.28
N SER A 57 10.68 -1.90 3.14
CA SER A 57 10.91 -1.34 4.47
C SER A 57 11.63 -2.31 5.41
N LEU A 58 11.46 -3.62 5.23
CA LEU A 58 12.18 -4.65 5.99
C LEU A 58 13.64 -4.81 5.54
N VAL A 59 13.90 -4.60 4.24
CA VAL A 59 15.26 -4.70 3.67
C VAL A 59 16.09 -3.44 3.96
N CYS A 60 15.43 -2.28 4.11
CA CYS A 60 16.08 -1.00 4.38
C CYS A 60 16.07 -0.56 5.87
N ALA A 61 15.55 -1.40 6.77
CA ALA A 61 15.58 -1.19 8.23
C ALA A 61 16.81 -1.85 8.86
#